data_AF-E3PX04-F1
#
_entry.id   AF-E3PX04-F1
#
_cell.length_a   1.000
_cell.length_b   1.000
_cell.length_c   1.000
_cell.angle_alpha   90.00
_cell.angle_beta   90.00
_cell.angle_gamma   90.00
#
_symmetry.space_group_name_H-M   'P 1'
#
loop_
_entity.id
_entity.type
_entity.pdbx_description
1 polymer ?
#
loop_
_entity_poly.entity_id
_entity_poly.type
_entity_poly.pdbx_seq_one_letter_code
_entity_poly.pdbx_strand_id
1 'polypeptide(L)'
;MNPLNNTNSTVPKYNYLYDNYNIFANKKTDTILRPQTDEYSRGMPYNCNYALYQGKKIIYAQLDTLNNTIESRSKLYEQIRQAYNEPERTDAQIEADLDIFLQKSQKTGFDLYMSIADTFNDKIMKIMEEYSKGKTTDIDAINDLKKTFKDLRFYQTLLEDELITYPAGQSKLLKDFYSSMQISNVRFSYNANYTEGSEINKNYGNPEDFRFTYYNSKYYHQSEHMHKLLKSTVHDLVKEWNCESITESDFDEIESSTGGCYHDYQKHWSSNTTMNMRTGKLIDTSIAPPKDFIFFFKMKKYSNETQKNLPLHEATKGILIFEGKDFRIERDVDFNFTRSLGPLKTYYRGHELIDINNSRLASKYNLFLSNLLIFADFRAPYFMTNNDIPSE
;
A
#
# COMPACT_ATOMS: atom_id res chain seq x y z
N MET A 1 -61.87 -8.96 -16.21
CA MET A 1 -61.38 -9.41 -14.89
C MET A 1 -59.92 -9.83 -15.05
N ASN A 2 -59.07 -9.38 -14.14
CA ASN A 2 -57.70 -9.88 -13.93
C ASN A 2 -57.78 -11.10 -12.97
N PRO A 3 -56.68 -11.82 -12.67
CA PRO A 3 -55.71 -12.46 -13.56
C PRO A 3 -55.49 -13.96 -13.17
N LEU A 4 -54.67 -14.72 -13.90
CA LEU A 4 -54.00 -15.91 -13.33
C LEU A 4 -52.54 -16.06 -13.80
N ASN A 5 -51.65 -16.00 -12.83
CA ASN A 5 -50.36 -16.68 -12.70
C ASN A 5 -49.30 -16.50 -13.81
N ASN A 6 -48.60 -15.38 -13.75
CA ASN A 6 -47.19 -15.30 -14.14
C ASN A 6 -46.33 -15.32 -12.88
N THR A 7 -45.52 -16.36 -12.66
CA THR A 7 -44.70 -16.51 -11.44
C THR A 7 -43.41 -15.70 -11.52
N ASN A 8 -43.50 -14.44 -11.09
CA ASN A 8 -42.34 -13.60 -10.83
C ASN A 8 -41.52 -14.14 -9.64
N SER A 9 -40.38 -14.79 -9.87
CA SER A 9 -39.34 -14.92 -8.85
C SER A 9 -38.51 -13.62 -8.81
N THR A 10 -38.95 -12.65 -8.01
CA THR A 10 -38.16 -11.45 -7.73
C THR A 10 -36.93 -11.80 -6.90
N VAL A 11 -35.81 -12.07 -7.57
CA VAL A 11 -34.47 -12.02 -6.95
C VAL A 11 -34.15 -10.54 -6.69
N PRO A 12 -33.86 -10.12 -5.45
CA PRO A 12 -33.43 -8.75 -5.19
C PRO A 12 -32.09 -8.49 -5.87
N LYS A 13 -32.07 -7.58 -6.86
CA LYS A 13 -30.80 -7.00 -7.34
C LYS A 13 -30.26 -6.10 -6.23
N TYR A 14 -29.32 -6.62 -5.45
CA TYR A 14 -28.56 -5.83 -4.48
C TYR A 14 -27.60 -4.88 -5.22
N ASN A 15 -28.11 -3.69 -5.56
CA ASN A 15 -27.28 -2.55 -5.95
C ASN A 15 -26.50 -2.04 -4.73
N TYR A 16 -25.35 -2.63 -4.44
CA TYR A 16 -24.43 -2.20 -3.37
C TYR A 16 -23.11 -1.63 -3.90
N LEU A 17 -23.18 -0.90 -5.01
CA LEU A 17 -22.06 -0.10 -5.55
C LEU A 17 -22.63 1.21 -6.10
N TYR A 18 -22.71 2.27 -5.28
CA TYR A 18 -22.53 3.68 -5.69
C TYR A 18 -22.63 4.69 -4.53
N ASP A 19 -23.34 4.40 -3.43
CA ASP A 19 -23.73 5.44 -2.45
C ASP A 19 -22.65 5.92 -1.45
N ASN A 20 -21.55 5.19 -1.28
CA ASN A 20 -20.49 5.59 -0.33
C ASN A 20 -19.59 6.75 -0.80
N TYR A 21 -19.78 7.28 -2.01
CA TYR A 21 -19.00 8.43 -2.52
C TYR A 21 -19.56 9.81 -2.14
N ASN A 22 -20.79 9.91 -1.64
CA ASN A 22 -21.47 11.22 -1.46
C ASN A 22 -21.56 11.76 -0.02
N ILE A 23 -21.10 11.01 0.99
CA ILE A 23 -21.29 11.40 2.41
C ILE A 23 -20.40 12.61 2.84
N PHE A 24 -19.35 12.94 2.09
CA PHE A 24 -18.45 14.07 2.39
C PHE A 24 -18.77 15.38 1.64
N ALA A 25 -19.81 15.41 0.79
CA ALA A 25 -20.07 16.56 -0.10
C ALA A 25 -20.67 17.81 0.59
N ASN A 26 -21.00 17.77 1.89
CA ASN A 26 -21.79 18.81 2.58
C ASN A 26 -21.14 19.41 3.84
N LYS A 27 -19.84 19.75 3.78
CA LYS A 27 -19.25 20.77 4.67
C LYS A 27 -18.57 21.87 3.86
N LYS A 28 -19.23 23.04 3.79
CA LYS A 28 -18.61 24.31 3.37
C LYS A 28 -17.57 24.73 4.41
N THR A 29 -16.30 24.47 4.15
CA THR A 29 -15.17 25.11 4.85
C THR A 29 -14.01 25.30 3.88
N ASP A 30 -13.68 26.55 3.58
CA ASP A 30 -12.51 26.95 2.77
C ASP A 30 -11.21 26.50 3.43
N THR A 31 -10.80 25.27 3.12
CA THR A 31 -9.57 24.67 3.64
C THR A 31 -8.77 24.15 2.45
N ILE A 32 -7.62 24.78 2.22
CA ILE A 32 -6.74 24.51 1.08
C ILE A 32 -6.34 23.03 1.07
N LEU A 33 -6.37 22.42 -0.12
CA LEU A 33 -6.05 21.02 -0.42
C LEU A 33 -4.72 20.56 0.20
N ARG A 34 -4.78 20.05 1.43
CA ARG A 34 -3.78 19.11 1.94
C ARG A 34 -4.20 17.70 1.51
N PRO A 35 -3.30 16.86 0.98
CA PRO A 35 -3.59 15.44 0.85
C PRO A 35 -3.82 14.85 2.24
N GLN A 36 -5.06 14.48 2.57
CA GLN A 36 -5.35 13.72 3.78
C GLN A 36 -4.91 12.26 3.58
N THR A 37 -3.61 12.02 3.73
CA THR A 37 -3.03 10.67 3.66
C THR A 37 -3.54 9.75 4.77
N ASP A 38 -3.99 10.30 5.89
CA ASP A 38 -4.09 9.54 7.15
C ASP A 38 -5.47 8.93 7.40
N GLU A 39 -6.55 9.53 6.88
CA GLU A 39 -7.92 9.06 7.13
C GLU A 39 -8.35 7.94 6.16
N TYR A 40 -8.01 8.04 4.87
CA TYR A 40 -8.19 6.94 3.92
C TYR A 40 -7.32 5.70 4.25
N SER A 41 -6.21 5.91 4.98
CA SER A 41 -5.22 4.87 5.31
C SER A 41 -5.66 3.87 6.39
N ARG A 42 -6.73 4.13 7.15
CA ARG A 42 -7.15 3.27 8.27
C ARG A 42 -8.33 2.35 7.92
N GLY A 43 -9.11 2.65 6.89
CA GLY A 43 -10.43 2.05 6.66
C GLY A 43 -10.46 0.67 5.97
N MET A 44 -9.36 0.15 5.43
CA MET A 44 -9.42 -0.98 4.48
C MET A 44 -9.22 -2.42 5.01
N PRO A 45 -8.60 -2.70 6.18
CA PRO A 45 -8.63 -4.05 6.77
C PRO A 45 -10.04 -4.52 7.17
N TYR A 46 -10.98 -3.58 7.35
CA TYR A 46 -12.30 -3.83 7.95
C TYR A 46 -13.20 -4.80 7.17
N ASN A 47 -13.08 -4.89 5.84
CA ASN A 47 -13.98 -5.73 5.03
C ASN A 47 -13.73 -7.24 5.17
N CYS A 48 -12.49 -7.66 5.46
CA CYS A 48 -12.18 -9.07 5.72
C CYS A 48 -12.76 -9.54 7.07
N ASN A 49 -12.93 -8.62 8.02
CA ASN A 49 -13.36 -8.88 9.39
C ASN A 49 -14.88 -8.96 9.54
N TYR A 50 -15.66 -8.22 8.74
CA TYR A 50 -17.12 -8.13 8.92
C TYR A 50 -17.87 -9.40 8.48
N ALA A 51 -17.42 -10.07 7.42
CA ALA A 51 -18.03 -11.32 6.95
C ALA A 51 -17.82 -12.49 7.93
N LEU A 52 -16.67 -12.51 8.62
CA LEU A 52 -16.33 -13.50 9.66
C LEU A 52 -17.15 -13.32 10.94
N TYR A 53 -17.63 -12.10 11.22
CA TYR A 53 -18.35 -11.77 12.45
C TYR A 53 -19.77 -12.37 12.50
N GLN A 54 -20.47 -12.46 11.37
CA GLN A 54 -21.88 -12.93 11.34
C GLN A 54 -22.07 -14.40 11.74
N GLY A 55 -21.00 -15.22 11.73
CA GLY A 55 -21.04 -16.61 12.19
C GLY A 55 -20.85 -16.80 13.70
N LYS A 56 -20.24 -15.84 14.41
CA LYS A 56 -19.62 -16.09 15.73
C LYS A 56 -20.51 -15.79 16.94
N LYS A 57 -21.75 -16.29 16.94
CA LYS A 57 -22.68 -16.07 18.07
C LYS A 57 -22.47 -16.98 19.30
N ILE A 58 -21.54 -17.95 19.21
CA ILE A 58 -21.39 -19.05 20.18
C ILE A 58 -20.27 -18.78 21.22
N ILE A 59 -19.16 -18.16 20.81
CA ILE A 59 -17.98 -17.85 21.66
C ILE A 59 -18.34 -16.97 22.88
N TYR A 60 -19.44 -16.20 22.80
CA TYR A 60 -19.87 -15.27 23.84
C TYR A 60 -20.31 -15.92 25.16
N ALA A 61 -20.52 -17.24 25.22
CA ALA A 61 -20.86 -17.92 26.47
C ALA A 61 -19.62 -18.26 27.35
N GLN A 62 -18.43 -18.36 26.75
CA GLN A 62 -17.20 -18.80 27.44
C GLN A 62 -16.33 -17.64 27.95
N LEU A 63 -16.41 -16.46 27.33
CA LEU A 63 -15.62 -15.29 27.75
C LEU A 63 -16.07 -14.69 29.09
N ASP A 64 -17.38 -14.71 29.39
CA ASP A 64 -17.90 -14.28 30.71
C ASP A 64 -17.48 -15.21 31.85
N THR A 65 -17.18 -16.49 31.56
CA THR A 65 -16.64 -17.45 32.54
C THR A 65 -15.13 -17.30 32.74
N LEU A 66 -14.38 -16.98 31.68
CA LEU A 66 -12.93 -16.73 31.74
C LEU A 66 -12.52 -15.55 32.63
N ASN A 67 -13.36 -14.53 32.77
CA ASN A 67 -13.04 -13.32 33.53
C ASN A 67 -12.94 -13.52 35.07
N ASN A 68 -13.40 -14.65 35.63
CA ASN A 68 -13.73 -14.72 37.06
C ASN A 68 -13.08 -15.85 37.90
N THR A 69 -12.24 -16.74 37.36
CA THR A 69 -11.54 -17.74 38.20
C THR A 69 -10.07 -17.99 37.83
N ILE A 70 -9.25 -18.26 38.86
CA ILE A 70 -7.84 -18.68 38.72
C ILE A 70 -7.74 -19.99 37.94
N GLU A 71 -8.68 -20.91 38.15
CA GLU A 71 -8.74 -22.22 37.48
C GLU A 71 -8.93 -22.08 35.97
N SER A 72 -9.75 -21.13 35.51
CA SER A 72 -9.87 -20.78 34.08
C SER A 72 -8.55 -20.24 33.50
N ARG A 73 -7.80 -19.42 34.26
CA ARG A 73 -6.48 -18.93 33.84
C ARG A 73 -5.46 -20.07 33.73
N SER A 74 -5.38 -20.96 34.71
CA SER A 74 -4.47 -22.12 34.68
C SER A 74 -4.81 -23.11 33.56
N LYS A 75 -6.11 -23.31 33.27
CA LYS A 75 -6.54 -24.15 32.13
C LYS A 75 -6.15 -23.51 30.80
N LEU A 76 -6.35 -22.20 30.65
CA LEU A 76 -5.91 -21.44 29.47
C LEU A 76 -4.38 -21.52 29.33
N TYR A 77 -3.62 -21.37 30.42
CA TYR A 77 -2.17 -21.49 30.45
C TYR A 77 -1.65 -22.86 29.96
N GLU A 78 -2.28 -23.96 30.37
CA GLU A 78 -1.90 -25.29 29.87
C GLU A 78 -2.35 -25.52 28.41
N GLN A 79 -3.47 -24.94 27.96
CA GLN A 79 -3.84 -24.94 26.53
C GLN A 79 -2.83 -24.13 25.68
N ILE A 80 -2.37 -22.99 26.18
CA ILE A 80 -1.31 -22.17 25.60
C ILE A 80 -0.02 -22.99 25.43
N ARG A 81 0.38 -23.67 26.51
CA ARG A 81 1.58 -24.50 26.58
C ARG A 81 1.52 -25.74 25.68
N GLN A 82 0.33 -26.29 25.45
CA GLN A 82 0.12 -27.45 24.57
C GLN A 82 -0.02 -27.07 23.09
N ALA A 83 -0.59 -25.90 22.78
CA ALA A 83 -0.68 -25.38 21.41
C ALA A 83 0.69 -24.95 20.87
N TYR A 84 1.55 -24.40 21.72
CA TYR A 84 2.97 -24.17 21.41
C TYR A 84 3.81 -25.41 21.73
N ASN A 85 3.99 -26.27 20.73
CA ASN A 85 4.94 -27.38 20.82
C ASN A 85 6.42 -26.90 20.67
N GLU A 86 6.77 -25.77 21.28
CA GLU A 86 8.06 -25.07 21.13
C GLU A 86 8.71 -24.73 22.49
N PRO A 87 10.03 -24.95 22.66
CA PRO A 87 10.74 -24.80 23.94
C PRO A 87 11.25 -23.38 24.24
N GLU A 88 10.95 -22.36 23.43
CA GLU A 88 11.70 -21.07 23.45
C GLU A 88 11.04 -19.90 24.20
N ARG A 89 9.75 -19.96 24.56
CA ARG A 89 9.07 -18.91 25.34
C ARG A 89 9.15 -19.18 26.84
N THR A 90 9.51 -18.17 27.63
CA THR A 90 9.52 -18.27 29.10
C THR A 90 8.14 -18.02 29.69
N ASP A 91 7.86 -18.61 30.86
CA ASP A 91 6.61 -18.41 31.61
C ASP A 91 6.26 -16.92 31.78
N ALA A 92 7.27 -16.07 31.98
CA ALA A 92 7.11 -14.61 32.10
C ALA A 92 6.69 -13.90 30.81
N GLN A 93 7.08 -14.42 29.64
CA GLN A 93 6.60 -13.90 28.34
C GLN A 93 5.15 -14.33 28.07
N ILE A 94 4.78 -15.52 28.54
CA ILE A 94 3.41 -16.05 28.43
C ILE A 94 2.47 -15.26 29.36
N GLU A 95 2.88 -15.00 30.61
CA GLU A 95 2.17 -14.13 31.55
C GLU A 95 1.98 -12.70 31.00
N ALA A 96 3.02 -12.10 30.40
CA ALA A 96 2.92 -10.75 29.83
C ALA A 96 1.92 -10.65 28.66
N ASP A 97 1.91 -11.65 27.75
CA ASP A 97 0.93 -11.69 26.66
C ASP A 97 -0.50 -11.99 27.16
N LEU A 98 -0.63 -12.80 28.23
CA LEU A 98 -1.91 -13.02 28.94
C LEU A 98 -2.44 -11.73 29.58
N ASP A 99 -1.60 -10.94 30.24
CA ASP A 99 -2.02 -9.66 30.82
C ASP A 99 -2.42 -8.64 29.75
N ILE A 100 -1.73 -8.60 28.60
CA ILE A 100 -2.13 -7.79 27.43
C ILE A 100 -3.49 -8.25 26.88
N PHE A 101 -3.73 -9.56 26.82
CA PHE A 101 -5.03 -10.12 26.41
C PHE A 101 -6.14 -9.71 27.38
N LEU A 102 -5.91 -9.88 28.68
CA LEU A 102 -6.89 -9.62 29.75
C LEU A 102 -7.22 -8.12 29.92
N GLN A 103 -6.24 -7.23 29.70
CA GLN A 103 -6.51 -5.79 29.64
C GLN A 103 -7.37 -5.41 28.43
N LYS A 104 -7.19 -6.08 27.29
CA LYS A 104 -8.00 -5.84 26.08
C LYS A 104 -9.37 -6.53 26.14
N SER A 105 -9.53 -7.63 26.88
CA SER A 105 -10.78 -8.40 26.98
C SER A 105 -11.84 -7.77 27.89
N GLN A 106 -11.57 -6.62 28.49
CA GLN A 106 -12.60 -5.77 29.12
C GLN A 106 -13.51 -5.08 28.09
N LYS A 107 -13.17 -5.14 26.79
CA LYS A 107 -13.99 -4.64 25.70
C LYS A 107 -14.97 -5.72 25.21
N THR A 108 -16.00 -5.34 24.44
CA THR A 108 -16.87 -6.35 23.79
C THR A 108 -16.06 -7.20 22.81
N GLY A 109 -16.51 -8.43 22.51
CA GLY A 109 -15.70 -9.36 21.69
C GLY A 109 -15.35 -8.84 20.28
N PHE A 110 -16.19 -7.96 19.69
CA PHE A 110 -15.87 -7.27 18.44
C PHE A 110 -14.72 -6.27 18.62
N ASP A 111 -14.78 -5.45 19.67
CA ASP A 111 -13.77 -4.43 19.99
C ASP A 111 -12.43 -5.06 20.39
N LEU A 112 -12.46 -6.22 21.07
CA LEU A 112 -11.27 -7.03 21.36
C LEU A 112 -10.63 -7.54 20.06
N TYR A 113 -11.41 -8.18 19.19
CA TYR A 113 -10.93 -8.72 17.92
C TYR A 113 -10.33 -7.63 17.02
N MET A 114 -11.03 -6.49 16.86
CA MET A 114 -10.50 -5.33 16.13
C MET A 114 -9.20 -4.81 16.77
N SER A 115 -9.16 -4.64 18.09
CA SER A 115 -7.97 -4.16 18.80
C SER A 115 -6.77 -5.11 18.70
N ILE A 116 -6.99 -6.41 18.51
CA ILE A 116 -5.96 -7.42 18.22
C ILE A 116 -5.48 -7.26 16.78
N ALA A 117 -6.40 -7.23 15.80
CA ALA A 117 -6.07 -7.06 14.38
C ALA A 117 -5.27 -5.77 14.11
N ASP A 118 -5.67 -4.65 14.72
CA ASP A 118 -4.96 -3.37 14.64
C ASP A 118 -3.53 -3.49 15.20
N THR A 119 -3.35 -4.14 16.35
CA THR A 119 -2.02 -4.36 16.96
C THR A 119 -1.08 -5.15 16.02
N PHE A 120 -1.61 -6.13 15.30
CA PHE A 120 -0.82 -6.94 14.37
C PHE A 120 -0.52 -6.19 13.07
N ASN A 121 -1.47 -5.44 12.54
CA ASN A 121 -1.21 -4.57 11.40
C ASN A 121 -0.17 -3.48 11.75
N ASP A 122 -0.23 -2.87 12.93
CA ASP A 122 0.78 -1.90 13.40
C ASP A 122 2.18 -2.52 13.49
N LYS A 123 2.31 -3.76 14.00
CA LYS A 123 3.58 -4.50 13.99
C LYS A 123 4.12 -4.70 12.57
N ILE A 124 3.31 -5.24 11.65
CA ILE A 124 3.68 -5.46 10.24
C ILE A 124 4.10 -4.15 9.56
N MET A 125 3.30 -3.10 9.76
CA MET A 125 3.55 -1.77 9.19
C MET A 125 4.90 -1.22 9.69
N LYS A 126 5.19 -1.31 10.99
CA LYS A 126 6.47 -0.86 11.55
C LYS A 126 7.66 -1.62 10.97
N ILE A 127 7.58 -2.95 10.86
CA ILE A 127 8.65 -3.78 10.28
C ILE A 127 8.93 -3.36 8.83
N MET A 128 7.87 -3.18 8.03
CA MET A 128 8.00 -2.74 6.63
C MET A 128 8.51 -1.30 6.49
N GLU A 129 8.16 -0.40 7.42
CA GLU A 129 8.70 0.96 7.48
C GLU A 129 10.20 0.97 7.80
N GLU A 130 10.63 0.17 8.77
CA GLU A 130 12.05 0.06 9.13
C GLU A 130 12.86 -0.59 8.01
N TYR A 131 12.31 -1.61 7.33
CA TYR A 131 12.92 -2.23 6.17
C TYR A 131 13.04 -1.26 4.99
N SER A 132 11.97 -0.55 4.60
CA SER A 132 12.01 0.40 3.47
C SER A 132 12.97 1.58 3.69
N LYS A 133 13.30 1.87 4.95
CA LYS A 133 14.30 2.88 5.38
C LYS A 133 15.71 2.31 5.53
N GLY A 134 15.93 1.03 5.27
CA GLY A 134 17.23 0.35 5.41
C GLY A 134 17.72 0.24 6.85
N LYS A 135 16.80 0.23 7.83
CA LYS A 135 17.12 0.14 9.28
C LYS A 135 17.18 -1.29 9.81
N THR A 136 16.65 -2.25 9.06
CA THR A 136 16.64 -3.69 9.39
C THR A 136 17.01 -4.48 8.14
N THR A 137 17.55 -5.69 8.32
CA THR A 137 17.96 -6.55 7.20
C THR A 137 16.80 -7.41 6.69
N ASP A 138 16.96 -8.02 5.52
CA ASP A 138 16.04 -9.04 5.00
C ASP A 138 15.75 -10.14 6.03
N ILE A 139 16.79 -10.64 6.70
CA ILE A 139 16.71 -11.76 7.65
C ILE A 139 15.94 -11.34 8.90
N ASP A 140 16.29 -10.18 9.46
CA ASP A 140 15.67 -9.67 10.68
C ASP A 140 14.20 -9.32 10.45
N ALA A 141 13.88 -8.64 9.33
CA ALA A 141 12.50 -8.33 8.94
C ALA A 141 11.66 -9.59 8.76
N ILE A 142 12.15 -10.61 8.05
CA ILE A 142 11.43 -11.88 7.87
C ILE A 142 11.25 -12.63 9.21
N ASN A 143 12.26 -12.63 10.09
CA ASN A 143 12.16 -13.24 11.41
C ASN A 143 11.10 -12.54 12.29
N ASP A 144 11.08 -11.21 12.30
CA ASP A 144 10.07 -10.44 13.05
C ASP A 144 8.65 -10.63 12.48
N LEU A 145 8.49 -10.82 11.17
CA LEU A 145 7.20 -11.18 10.56
C LEU A 145 6.77 -12.60 10.93
N LYS A 146 7.67 -13.59 10.86
CA LYS A 146 7.40 -14.98 11.29
C LYS A 146 6.97 -14.99 12.76
N LYS A 147 7.65 -14.25 13.63
CA LYS A 147 7.27 -14.05 15.05
C LYS A 147 5.90 -13.36 15.19
N THR A 148 5.67 -12.29 14.43
CA THR A 148 4.39 -11.56 14.43
C THR A 148 3.22 -12.45 14.01
N PHE A 149 3.43 -13.41 13.09
CA PHE A 149 2.43 -14.42 12.78
C PHE A 149 2.22 -15.43 13.92
N LYS A 150 3.30 -15.97 14.51
CA LYS A 150 3.19 -16.92 15.63
C LYS A 150 2.36 -16.32 16.77
N ASP A 151 2.63 -15.06 17.11
CA ASP A 151 1.82 -14.25 18.02
C ASP A 151 0.35 -14.14 17.54
N LEU A 152 0.07 -13.79 16.28
CA LEU A 152 -1.30 -13.64 15.75
C LEU A 152 -2.11 -14.95 15.81
N ARG A 153 -1.53 -16.06 15.34
CA ARG A 153 -2.13 -17.40 15.37
C ARG A 153 -2.51 -17.78 16.80
N PHE A 154 -1.63 -17.50 17.75
CA PHE A 154 -1.87 -17.73 19.16
C PHE A 154 -3.10 -16.99 19.71
N TYR A 155 -3.25 -15.70 19.42
CA TYR A 155 -4.45 -14.96 19.82
C TYR A 155 -5.72 -15.52 19.18
N GLN A 156 -5.67 -16.09 17.97
CA GLN A 156 -6.82 -16.76 17.38
C GLN A 156 -7.14 -18.10 18.04
N THR A 157 -6.13 -18.84 18.53
CA THR A 157 -6.34 -20.06 19.35
C THR A 157 -7.02 -19.73 20.68
N LEU A 158 -6.61 -18.63 21.34
CA LEU A 158 -7.22 -18.15 22.58
C LEU A 158 -8.69 -17.72 22.42
N LEU A 159 -9.09 -17.31 21.23
CA LEU A 159 -10.45 -16.90 20.91
C LEU A 159 -11.35 -18.08 20.47
N GLU A 160 -10.88 -19.33 20.63
CA GLU A 160 -11.52 -20.56 20.15
C GLU A 160 -12.00 -20.44 18.70
N ASP A 161 -11.17 -19.86 17.83
CA ASP A 161 -11.55 -19.64 16.44
C ASP A 161 -11.56 -20.97 15.66
N GLU A 162 -12.75 -21.56 15.49
CA GLU A 162 -12.97 -22.81 14.76
C GLU A 162 -12.24 -22.83 13.41
N LEU A 163 -12.09 -21.69 12.73
CA LEU A 163 -11.37 -21.58 11.46
C LEU A 163 -9.93 -22.12 11.52
N ILE A 164 -9.18 -21.84 12.59
CA ILE A 164 -7.78 -22.31 12.67
C ILE A 164 -7.66 -23.75 13.20
N THR A 165 -8.76 -24.36 13.63
CA THR A 165 -8.74 -25.77 14.09
C THR A 165 -8.58 -26.77 12.94
N TYR A 166 -8.76 -26.33 11.69
CA TYR A 166 -8.58 -27.13 10.49
C TYR A 166 -7.63 -26.47 9.47
N PRO A 167 -6.94 -27.25 8.61
CA PRO A 167 -5.93 -26.72 7.69
C PRO A 167 -6.39 -25.58 6.77
N ALA A 168 -7.63 -25.62 6.27
CA ALA A 168 -8.15 -24.58 5.35
C ALA A 168 -8.21 -23.18 5.98
N GLY A 169 -8.67 -23.03 7.22
CA GLY A 169 -8.75 -21.70 7.85
C GLY A 169 -7.40 -21.21 8.39
N GLN A 170 -6.46 -22.11 8.74
CA GLN A 170 -5.06 -21.73 8.94
C GLN A 170 -4.43 -21.19 7.65
N SER A 171 -4.77 -21.77 6.50
CA SER A 171 -4.36 -21.28 5.18
C SER A 171 -4.97 -19.93 4.86
N LYS A 172 -6.25 -19.70 5.21
CA LYS A 172 -6.89 -18.38 5.11
C LYS A 172 -6.17 -17.33 5.95
N LEU A 173 -5.86 -17.63 7.22
CA LEU A 173 -5.11 -16.72 8.09
C LEU A 173 -3.76 -16.33 7.47
N LEU A 174 -3.06 -17.30 6.87
CA LEU A 174 -1.77 -17.08 6.23
C LEU A 174 -1.88 -16.24 4.95
N LYS A 175 -2.96 -16.39 4.17
CA LYS A 175 -3.31 -15.53 3.02
C LYS A 175 -3.66 -14.10 3.44
N ASP A 176 -4.46 -13.93 4.50
CA ASP A 176 -4.81 -12.61 5.04
C ASP A 176 -3.55 -11.88 5.53
N PHE A 177 -2.67 -12.58 6.26
CA PHE A 177 -1.40 -12.04 6.74
C PHE A 177 -0.45 -11.67 5.59
N TYR A 178 -0.34 -12.53 4.58
CA TYR A 178 0.41 -12.22 3.35
C TYR A 178 -0.06 -10.92 2.70
N SER A 179 -1.37 -10.73 2.57
CA SER A 179 -1.96 -9.50 2.04
C SER A 179 -1.53 -8.27 2.86
N SER A 180 -1.64 -8.31 4.19
CA SER A 180 -1.17 -7.21 5.07
C SER A 180 0.33 -6.93 4.92
N MET A 181 1.17 -7.97 4.79
CA MET A 181 2.61 -7.81 4.58
C MET A 181 2.93 -7.15 3.24
N GLN A 182 2.34 -7.62 2.13
CA GLN A 182 2.63 -7.10 0.80
C GLN A 182 2.08 -5.68 0.59
N ILE A 183 0.88 -5.37 1.12
CA ILE A 183 0.34 -4.01 1.15
C ILE A 183 1.28 -3.06 1.90
N SER A 184 1.81 -3.51 3.04
CA SER A 184 2.76 -2.72 3.84
C SER A 184 4.10 -2.53 3.13
N ASN A 185 4.65 -3.58 2.52
CA ASN A 185 5.87 -3.54 1.70
C ASN A 185 5.78 -2.45 0.61
N VAL A 186 4.73 -2.49 -0.21
CA VAL A 186 4.48 -1.53 -1.29
C VAL A 186 4.29 -0.11 -0.74
N ARG A 187 3.42 0.05 0.27
CA ARG A 187 3.11 1.35 0.88
C ARG A 187 4.36 2.03 1.45
N PHE A 188 5.18 1.30 2.20
CA PHE A 188 6.36 1.89 2.84
C PHE A 188 7.53 2.11 1.89
N SER A 189 7.65 1.29 0.84
CA SER A 189 8.58 1.54 -0.28
C SER A 189 8.19 2.82 -1.04
N TYR A 190 6.89 3.01 -1.32
CA TYR A 190 6.39 4.25 -1.94
C TYR A 190 6.57 5.47 -1.01
N ASN A 191 6.28 5.35 0.29
CA ASN A 191 6.46 6.45 1.25
C ASN A 191 7.92 6.89 1.37
N ALA A 192 8.86 5.95 1.32
CA ALA A 192 10.29 6.26 1.33
C ALA A 192 10.70 6.98 0.04
N ASN A 193 10.24 6.52 -1.13
CA ASN A 193 10.38 7.22 -2.41
C ASN A 193 9.81 8.66 -2.34
N TYR A 194 8.58 8.83 -1.87
CA TYR A 194 7.94 10.14 -1.76
C TYR A 194 8.69 11.08 -0.80
N THR A 195 9.17 10.57 0.34
CA THR A 195 9.98 11.34 1.29
C THR A 195 11.27 11.86 0.65
N GLU A 196 12.02 11.00 -0.04
CA GLU A 196 13.26 11.41 -0.72
C GLU A 196 13.00 12.46 -1.82
N GLY A 197 11.95 12.27 -2.62
CA GLY A 197 11.51 13.26 -3.60
C GLY A 197 11.06 14.58 -2.97
N SER A 198 10.44 14.54 -1.79
CA SER A 198 10.00 15.72 -1.04
C SER A 198 11.19 16.50 -0.46
N GLU A 199 12.25 15.84 0.00
CA GLU A 199 13.48 16.52 0.41
C GLU A 199 14.17 17.20 -0.78
N ILE A 200 14.23 16.56 -1.94
CA ILE A 200 14.71 17.20 -3.18
C ILE A 200 13.81 18.40 -3.56
N ASN A 201 12.49 18.26 -3.43
CA ASN A 201 11.52 19.31 -3.74
C ASN A 201 11.71 20.60 -2.93
N LYS A 202 12.19 20.51 -1.68
CA LYS A 202 12.51 21.67 -0.83
C LYS A 202 13.66 22.51 -1.37
N ASN A 203 14.60 21.91 -2.10
CA ASN A 203 15.77 22.60 -2.64
C ASN A 203 15.45 23.44 -3.90
N TYR A 204 14.28 23.26 -4.52
CA TYR A 204 13.90 23.96 -5.75
C TYR A 204 12.59 24.75 -5.59
N GLY A 205 12.72 26.06 -5.33
CA GLY A 205 11.62 27.02 -5.46
C GLY A 205 10.69 27.08 -4.25
N ASN A 206 9.42 26.70 -4.43
CA ASN A 206 8.41 26.70 -3.37
C ASN A 206 8.31 25.29 -2.73
N PRO A 207 8.68 25.10 -1.45
CA PRO A 207 8.52 23.81 -0.76
C PRO A 207 7.06 23.35 -0.66
N GLU A 208 6.13 24.29 -0.53
CA GLU A 208 4.68 24.04 -0.47
C GLU A 208 4.08 23.64 -1.84
N ASP A 209 4.87 23.67 -2.92
CA ASP A 209 4.45 23.11 -4.19
C ASP A 209 4.80 21.62 -4.25
N PHE A 210 3.85 20.79 -3.80
CA PHE A 210 3.95 19.32 -3.79
C PHE A 210 3.84 18.71 -5.20
N ARG A 211 3.76 19.51 -6.28
CA ARG A 211 3.66 19.03 -7.66
C ARG A 211 5.04 18.77 -8.27
N PHE A 212 5.63 17.68 -7.81
CA PHE A 212 6.79 17.04 -8.43
C PHE A 212 6.45 15.61 -8.88
N THR A 213 7.25 15.05 -9.76
CA THR A 213 7.30 13.61 -10.04
C THR A 213 8.64 13.11 -9.55
N TYR A 214 8.63 12.05 -8.73
CA TYR A 214 9.87 11.44 -8.24
C TYR A 214 9.82 9.92 -8.30
N TYR A 215 10.84 9.33 -8.91
CA TYR A 215 11.01 7.89 -9.04
C TYR A 215 12.47 7.52 -8.79
N ASN A 216 12.75 6.83 -7.67
CA ASN A 216 14.03 6.19 -7.43
C ASN A 216 13.87 4.67 -7.60
N SER A 217 14.53 4.13 -8.61
CA SER A 217 14.48 2.71 -8.97
C SER A 217 14.79 1.76 -7.81
N LYS A 218 15.60 2.18 -6.81
CA LYS A 218 15.93 1.34 -5.66
C LYS A 218 14.70 0.85 -4.90
N TYR A 219 13.65 1.66 -4.78
CA TYR A 219 12.45 1.31 -4.01
C TYR A 219 11.57 0.27 -4.71
N TYR A 220 11.50 0.31 -6.04
CA TYR A 220 10.91 -0.80 -6.81
C TYR A 220 11.70 -2.10 -6.58
N HIS A 221 13.02 -2.08 -6.81
CA HIS A 221 13.85 -3.29 -6.68
C HIS A 221 13.87 -3.85 -5.25
N GLN A 222 13.79 -2.98 -4.23
CA GLN A 222 13.67 -3.37 -2.83
C GLN A 222 12.31 -3.99 -2.50
N SER A 223 11.23 -3.45 -3.06
CA SER A 223 9.88 -3.95 -2.84
C SER A 223 9.64 -5.30 -3.53
N GLU A 224 10.11 -5.45 -4.77
CA GLU A 224 10.12 -6.72 -5.53
C GLU A 224 10.95 -7.82 -4.88
N HIS A 225 12.06 -7.45 -4.24
CA HIS A 225 12.90 -8.39 -3.51
C HIS A 225 12.19 -8.88 -2.25
N MET A 226 11.62 -7.97 -1.45
CA MET A 226 10.82 -8.34 -0.28
C MET A 226 9.59 -9.14 -0.65
N HIS A 227 8.87 -8.80 -1.72
CA HIS A 227 7.71 -9.56 -2.23
C HIS A 227 8.02 -11.05 -2.43
N LYS A 228 9.18 -11.37 -3.01
CA LYS A 228 9.66 -12.75 -3.19
C LYS A 228 10.00 -13.42 -1.86
N LEU A 229 10.61 -12.69 -0.92
CA LEU A 229 10.87 -13.18 0.44
C LEU A 229 9.57 -13.45 1.21
N LEU A 230 8.53 -12.63 1.00
CA LEU A 230 7.20 -12.83 1.59
C LEU A 230 6.50 -14.08 1.06
N LYS A 231 6.49 -14.30 -0.27
CA LYS A 231 5.97 -15.55 -0.88
C LYS A 231 6.73 -16.78 -0.36
N SER A 232 8.06 -16.73 -0.35
CA SER A 232 8.89 -17.82 0.20
C SER A 232 8.61 -18.07 1.69
N THR A 233 8.44 -17.01 2.47
CA THR A 233 8.09 -17.08 3.89
C THR A 233 6.75 -17.77 4.10
N VAL A 234 5.71 -17.41 3.34
CA VAL A 234 4.41 -18.10 3.39
C VAL A 234 4.56 -19.60 3.09
N HIS A 235 5.35 -19.99 2.09
CA HIS A 235 5.59 -21.41 1.80
C HIS A 235 6.36 -22.17 2.88
N ASP A 236 7.29 -21.52 3.60
CA ASP A 236 7.92 -22.12 4.80
C ASP A 236 6.87 -22.37 5.88
N LEU A 237 6.03 -21.36 6.15
CA LEU A 237 5.03 -21.37 7.20
C LEU A 237 3.89 -22.39 6.93
N VAL A 238 3.51 -22.60 5.67
CA VAL A 238 2.61 -23.70 5.27
C VAL A 238 3.14 -25.07 5.72
N LYS A 239 4.45 -25.31 5.53
CA LYS A 239 5.11 -26.58 5.91
C LYS A 239 5.26 -26.70 7.41
N GLU A 240 5.65 -25.61 8.08
CA GLU A 240 5.87 -25.58 9.54
C GLU A 240 4.59 -25.93 10.31
N TRP A 241 3.42 -25.53 9.79
CA TRP A 241 2.15 -25.59 10.53
C TRP A 241 1.09 -26.52 9.95
N ASN A 242 1.43 -27.32 8.92
CA ASN A 242 0.55 -28.29 8.28
C ASN A 242 -0.77 -27.65 7.75
N CYS A 243 -0.63 -26.47 7.13
CA CYS A 243 -1.71 -25.81 6.39
C CYS A 243 -2.03 -26.56 5.09
N GLU A 244 -3.14 -26.24 4.45
CA GLU A 244 -3.33 -26.59 3.03
C GLU A 244 -2.30 -25.85 2.17
N SER A 245 -2.00 -26.42 1.01
CA SER A 245 -1.03 -25.82 0.08
C SER A 245 -1.53 -24.48 -0.46
N ILE A 246 -0.78 -23.41 -0.21
CA ILE A 246 -0.94 -22.13 -0.90
C ILE A 246 -0.08 -22.18 -2.18
N THR A 247 -0.68 -21.79 -3.30
CA THR A 247 -0.13 -21.82 -4.66
C THR A 247 0.09 -20.41 -5.20
N GLU A 248 0.80 -20.27 -6.34
CA GLU A 248 0.91 -18.97 -7.01
C GLU A 248 -0.45 -18.39 -7.42
N SER A 249 -1.43 -19.22 -7.78
CA SER A 249 -2.79 -18.74 -8.11
C SER A 249 -3.49 -18.09 -6.93
N ASP A 250 -3.16 -18.48 -5.70
CA ASP A 250 -3.70 -17.85 -4.49
C ASP A 250 -3.05 -16.49 -4.24
N PHE A 251 -1.75 -16.35 -4.52
CA PHE A 251 -1.08 -15.06 -4.49
C PHE A 251 -1.59 -14.13 -5.59
N ASP A 252 -1.77 -14.63 -6.82
CA ASP A 252 -2.29 -13.86 -7.95
C ASP A 252 -3.72 -13.35 -7.67
N GLU A 253 -4.57 -14.13 -6.99
CA GLU A 253 -5.90 -13.69 -6.54
C GLU A 253 -5.80 -12.54 -5.51
N ILE A 254 -4.95 -12.70 -4.50
CA ILE A 254 -4.72 -11.67 -3.46
C ILE A 254 -4.15 -10.38 -4.08
N GLU A 255 -3.16 -10.51 -4.95
CA GLU A 255 -2.45 -9.40 -5.60
C GLU A 255 -3.26 -8.72 -6.70
N SER A 256 -4.26 -9.42 -7.27
CA SER A 256 -5.23 -8.84 -8.21
C SER A 256 -6.38 -8.12 -7.50
N SER A 257 -6.57 -8.36 -6.20
CA SER A 257 -7.61 -7.68 -5.41
C SER A 257 -7.45 -6.15 -5.50
N THR A 258 -8.57 -5.42 -5.57
CA THR A 258 -8.59 -3.95 -5.79
C THR A 258 -7.83 -3.47 -7.05
N GLY A 259 -7.65 -4.34 -8.05
CA GLY A 259 -6.86 -4.05 -9.26
C GLY A 259 -5.33 -4.13 -9.05
N GLY A 260 -4.89 -4.58 -7.88
CA GLY A 260 -3.49 -4.67 -7.48
C GLY A 260 -2.81 -3.35 -7.12
N CYS A 261 -3.57 -2.25 -7.03
CA CYS A 261 -3.02 -0.93 -6.69
C CYS A 261 -2.41 -0.82 -5.28
N TYR A 262 -2.58 -1.83 -4.42
CA TYR A 262 -1.94 -1.91 -3.10
C TYR A 262 -0.86 -3.00 -3.00
N HIS A 263 -0.83 -3.97 -3.91
CA HIS A 263 0.11 -5.10 -3.87
C HIS A 263 1.23 -5.01 -4.91
N ASP A 264 1.13 -4.07 -5.86
CA ASP A 264 2.13 -3.80 -6.90
C ASP A 264 2.69 -2.38 -6.74
N TYR A 265 4.02 -2.27 -6.66
CA TYR A 265 4.71 -0.98 -6.47
C TYR A 265 4.46 0.00 -7.62
N GLN A 266 4.47 -0.45 -8.87
CA GLN A 266 4.31 0.42 -10.03
C GLN A 266 2.87 0.91 -10.17
N LYS A 267 1.88 0.05 -9.93
CA LYS A 267 0.46 0.46 -9.87
C LYS A 267 0.23 1.44 -8.72
N HIS A 268 0.80 1.19 -7.54
CA HIS A 268 0.68 2.08 -6.40
C HIS A 268 1.31 3.46 -6.67
N TRP A 269 2.54 3.49 -7.19
CA TRP A 269 3.23 4.72 -7.58
C TRP A 269 2.45 5.47 -8.67
N SER A 270 2.07 4.79 -9.76
CA SER A 270 1.37 5.38 -10.89
C SER A 270 0.01 5.96 -10.47
N SER A 271 -0.75 5.25 -9.64
CA SER A 271 -2.03 5.72 -9.08
C SER A 271 -1.85 6.98 -8.24
N ASN A 272 -0.90 6.99 -7.29
CA ASN A 272 -0.64 8.17 -6.46
C ASN A 272 -0.16 9.37 -7.28
N THR A 273 0.80 9.18 -8.18
CA THR A 273 1.36 10.26 -9.00
C THR A 273 0.34 10.80 -10.01
N THR A 274 -0.58 9.96 -10.50
CA THR A 274 -1.67 10.38 -11.41
C THR A 274 -2.79 11.10 -10.66
N MET A 275 -3.34 10.48 -9.61
CA MET A 275 -4.58 10.94 -8.97
C MET A 275 -4.33 11.99 -7.88
N ASN A 276 -3.34 11.75 -7.01
CA ASN A 276 -3.08 12.58 -5.83
C ASN A 276 -2.16 13.75 -6.18
N MET A 277 -1.07 13.51 -6.92
CA MET A 277 -0.10 14.55 -7.27
C MET A 277 -0.42 15.25 -8.60
N ARG A 278 -0.99 14.53 -9.57
CA ARG A 278 -1.31 15.00 -10.93
C ARG A 278 -0.09 15.43 -11.73
N THR A 279 1.02 14.71 -11.57
CA THR A 279 2.32 15.06 -12.16
C THR A 279 2.86 14.05 -13.15
N GLY A 280 2.37 12.81 -13.15
CA GLY A 280 2.80 11.76 -14.08
C GLY A 280 2.12 10.41 -13.88
N LYS A 281 2.39 9.47 -14.80
CA LYS A 281 1.78 8.14 -14.89
C LYS A 281 2.75 7.16 -15.55
N LEU A 282 2.72 5.88 -15.17
CA LEU A 282 3.27 4.77 -15.98
C LEU A 282 2.16 4.21 -16.87
N ILE A 283 2.41 4.07 -18.18
CA ILE A 283 1.42 3.55 -19.15
C ILE A 283 1.20 2.05 -18.93
N ASP A 284 2.30 1.32 -18.83
CA ASP A 284 2.42 -0.10 -18.51
C ASP A 284 3.14 -0.25 -17.16
N THR A 285 2.52 -0.95 -16.22
CA THR A 285 3.06 -1.15 -14.86
C THR A 285 3.86 -2.44 -14.71
N SER A 286 3.99 -3.23 -15.78
CA SER A 286 4.82 -4.44 -15.81
C SER A 286 6.29 -4.16 -16.17
N ILE A 287 6.61 -2.98 -16.73
CA ILE A 287 7.96 -2.65 -17.21
C ILE A 287 8.86 -2.31 -16.02
N ALA A 288 9.70 -3.26 -15.60
CA ALA A 288 10.68 -3.05 -14.54
C ALA A 288 11.63 -1.85 -14.85
N PRO A 289 11.79 -0.87 -13.95
CA PRO A 289 12.82 0.16 -14.07
C PRO A 289 14.23 -0.45 -14.12
N PRO A 290 15.14 0.07 -14.95
CA PRO A 290 16.57 -0.24 -14.82
C PRO A 290 17.09 0.05 -13.41
N LYS A 291 18.11 -0.68 -12.96
CA LYS A 291 18.77 -0.42 -11.67
C LYS A 291 19.58 0.87 -11.70
N ASP A 292 19.75 1.45 -10.52
CA ASP A 292 20.63 2.57 -10.22
C ASP A 292 20.32 3.82 -11.07
N PHE A 293 19.06 4.27 -11.05
CA PHE A 293 18.66 5.60 -11.49
C PHE A 293 17.60 6.28 -10.61
N ILE A 294 17.60 7.60 -10.69
CA ILE A 294 16.63 8.53 -10.10
C ILE A 294 16.09 9.44 -11.21
N PHE A 295 14.78 9.64 -11.23
CA PHE A 295 14.10 10.65 -12.03
C PHE A 295 13.36 11.60 -11.09
N PHE A 296 13.67 12.90 -11.15
CA PHE A 296 12.93 13.97 -10.49
C PHE A 296 12.55 15.04 -11.52
N PHE A 297 11.28 15.41 -11.54
CA PHE A 297 10.81 16.56 -12.30
C PHE A 297 9.94 17.45 -11.41
N LYS A 298 10.21 18.75 -11.38
CA LYS A 298 9.32 19.75 -10.77
C LYS A 298 8.95 20.79 -11.81
N MET A 299 7.65 20.97 -12.02
CA MET A 299 7.11 21.81 -13.07
C MET A 299 7.34 23.32 -12.83
N LYS A 300 7.61 23.72 -11.58
CA LYS A 300 7.94 25.10 -11.20
C LYS A 300 9.24 25.14 -10.39
N LYS A 301 10.33 25.57 -11.02
CA LYS A 301 11.66 25.69 -10.37
C LYS A 301 11.72 26.82 -9.33
N TYR A 302 10.98 27.91 -9.53
CA TYR A 302 11.06 29.13 -8.72
C TYR A 302 9.82 29.35 -7.84
N SER A 303 9.99 30.03 -6.70
CA SER A 303 8.84 30.43 -5.86
C SER A 303 7.98 31.50 -6.55
N ASN A 304 6.72 31.65 -6.12
CA ASN A 304 5.84 32.71 -6.65
C ASN A 304 6.41 34.12 -6.45
N GLU A 305 7.20 34.36 -5.38
CA GLU A 305 7.84 35.66 -5.14
C GLU A 305 9.04 35.88 -6.06
N THR A 306 9.86 34.83 -6.25
CA THR A 306 10.98 34.84 -7.20
C THR A 306 10.49 35.07 -8.64
N GLN A 307 9.39 34.41 -9.04
CA GLN A 307 8.81 34.52 -10.39
C GLN A 307 8.41 35.95 -10.77
N LYS A 308 7.97 36.80 -9.82
CA LYS A 308 7.60 38.20 -10.09
C LYS A 308 8.77 39.05 -10.62
N ASN A 309 9.99 38.67 -10.27
CA ASN A 309 11.21 39.43 -10.54
C ASN A 309 12.04 38.81 -11.69
N LEU A 310 11.50 37.77 -12.36
CA LEU A 310 12.15 37.09 -13.47
C LEU A 310 11.47 37.41 -14.81
N PRO A 311 12.21 37.44 -15.93
CA PRO A 311 11.61 37.41 -17.26
C PRO A 311 10.65 36.22 -17.42
N LEU A 312 9.56 36.39 -18.17
CA LEU A 312 8.51 35.38 -18.29
C LEU A 312 9.04 33.99 -18.69
N HIS A 313 10.02 33.92 -19.60
CA HIS A 313 10.64 32.67 -20.03
C HIS A 313 11.43 31.96 -18.92
N GLU A 314 12.10 32.71 -18.03
CA GLU A 314 12.76 32.13 -16.87
C GLU A 314 11.75 31.73 -15.79
N ALA A 315 10.75 32.58 -15.54
CA ALA A 315 9.72 32.34 -14.52
C ALA A 315 8.89 31.07 -14.76
N THR A 316 8.77 30.61 -16.02
CA THR A 316 8.02 29.41 -16.40
C THR A 316 8.82 28.10 -16.43
N LYS A 317 10.13 28.11 -16.16
CA LYS A 317 10.96 26.91 -16.20
C LYS A 317 10.64 25.90 -15.09
N GLY A 318 10.55 24.64 -15.49
CA GLY A 318 10.68 23.49 -14.61
C GLY A 318 12.15 23.13 -14.39
N ILE A 319 12.38 22.17 -13.50
CA ILE A 319 13.70 21.56 -13.25
C ILE A 319 13.57 20.04 -13.41
N LEU A 320 14.53 19.45 -14.12
CA LEU A 320 14.71 18.01 -14.24
C LEU A 320 16.04 17.61 -13.60
N ILE A 321 16.02 16.57 -12.79
CA ILE A 321 17.19 15.79 -12.41
C ILE A 321 16.99 14.37 -12.91
N PHE A 322 17.92 13.88 -13.71
CA PHE A 322 18.01 12.48 -14.09
C PHE A 322 19.42 11.97 -13.76
N GLU A 323 19.49 11.08 -12.79
CA GLU A 323 20.74 10.56 -12.24
C GLU A 323 20.79 9.06 -12.44
N GLY A 324 21.98 8.54 -12.74
CA GLY A 324 22.27 7.12 -12.65
C GLY A 324 23.65 6.89 -12.05
N LYS A 325 24.00 5.63 -11.80
CA LYS A 325 25.22 5.23 -11.07
C LYS A 325 26.48 6.08 -11.33
N ASP A 326 26.75 6.40 -12.60
CA ASP A 326 27.98 7.07 -13.05
C ASP A 326 27.72 8.46 -13.69
N PHE A 327 26.51 9.02 -13.58
CA PHE A 327 26.17 10.32 -14.20
C PHE A 327 25.03 11.06 -13.47
N ARG A 328 25.04 12.38 -13.52
CA ARG A 328 23.90 13.23 -13.14
C ARG A 328 23.66 14.27 -14.22
N ILE A 329 22.43 14.34 -14.72
CA ILE A 329 21.92 15.39 -15.60
C ILE A 329 20.98 16.25 -14.76
N GLU A 330 21.28 17.53 -14.65
CA GLU A 330 20.42 18.52 -13.99
C GLU A 330 20.24 19.68 -14.96
N ARG A 331 18.99 19.94 -15.39
CA ARG A 331 18.72 20.98 -16.39
C ARG A 331 17.35 21.62 -16.22
N ASP A 332 17.29 22.89 -16.59
CA ASP A 332 16.02 23.60 -16.76
C ASP A 332 15.23 22.99 -17.92
N VAL A 333 13.91 22.95 -17.76
CA VAL A 333 12.99 22.45 -18.77
C VAL A 333 11.98 23.55 -19.09
N ASP A 334 11.95 23.99 -20.34
CA ASP A 334 10.98 24.95 -20.83
C ASP A 334 9.61 24.28 -20.95
N PHE A 335 8.74 24.47 -19.95
CA PHE A 335 7.37 23.95 -19.94
C PHE A 335 6.38 25.05 -20.30
N ASN A 336 5.61 24.81 -21.36
CA ASN A 336 4.74 25.83 -21.93
C ASN A 336 3.41 25.94 -21.16
N PHE A 337 3.38 26.77 -20.12
CA PHE A 337 2.16 27.16 -19.40
C PHE A 337 1.27 28.18 -20.17
N THR A 338 1.69 28.64 -21.35
CA THR A 338 1.19 29.78 -22.16
C THR A 338 0.50 30.95 -21.45
N ARG A 339 1.09 32.13 -21.65
CA ARG A 339 0.46 33.16 -22.50
C ARG A 339 1.58 33.89 -23.28
N SER A 340 1.90 33.63 -24.55
CA SER A 340 1.55 32.61 -25.56
C SER A 340 2.82 32.47 -26.47
N LEU A 341 2.95 31.69 -27.54
CA LEU A 341 2.07 30.96 -28.47
C LEU A 341 2.69 29.57 -28.79
N GLY A 342 1.96 28.71 -29.52
CA GLY A 342 2.41 27.37 -29.96
C GLY A 342 1.51 26.24 -29.45
N PRO A 343 1.53 25.03 -30.05
CA PRO A 343 0.71 23.92 -29.60
C PRO A 343 1.11 23.48 -28.19
N LEU A 344 0.12 23.38 -27.31
CA LEU A 344 0.29 22.90 -25.93
C LEU A 344 0.43 21.37 -25.93
N LYS A 345 1.61 20.86 -25.58
CA LYS A 345 1.74 19.46 -25.14
C LYS A 345 1.05 19.31 -23.78
N THR A 346 0.17 18.31 -23.65
CA THR A 346 -0.52 17.97 -22.40
C THR A 346 0.33 17.09 -21.48
N TYR A 347 1.29 16.37 -22.04
CA TYR A 347 2.30 15.57 -21.36
C TYR A 347 3.58 15.47 -22.19
N TYR A 348 4.63 14.96 -21.56
CA TYR A 348 5.87 14.53 -22.18
C TYR A 348 6.16 13.10 -21.74
N ARG A 349 6.75 12.29 -22.61
CA ARG A 349 7.37 11.03 -22.19
C ARG A 349 8.74 11.34 -21.56
N GLY A 350 9.15 10.61 -20.54
CA GLY A 350 10.39 10.88 -19.78
C GLY A 350 11.65 10.97 -20.64
N HIS A 351 11.75 10.17 -21.71
CA HIS A 351 12.89 10.22 -22.65
C HIS A 351 12.96 11.52 -23.47
N GLU A 352 11.83 12.16 -23.78
CA GLU A 352 11.80 13.48 -24.43
C GLU A 352 12.41 14.56 -23.53
N LEU A 353 12.26 14.41 -22.21
CA LEU A 353 12.76 15.39 -21.23
C LEU A 353 14.27 15.29 -20.99
N ILE A 354 14.89 14.15 -21.31
CA ILE A 354 16.33 13.91 -21.03
C ILE A 354 17.20 14.16 -22.28
N ASP A 355 16.60 14.20 -23.48
CA ASP A 355 17.29 14.35 -24.78
C ASP A 355 18.39 13.29 -24.98
N ILE A 356 17.96 12.03 -25.08
CA ILE A 356 18.85 10.86 -25.03
C ILE A 356 19.56 10.58 -26.38
N ASN A 357 20.23 11.58 -26.94
CA ASN A 357 21.12 11.43 -28.10
C ASN A 357 22.40 10.61 -27.77
N ASN A 358 22.63 10.28 -26.50
CA ASN A 358 23.66 9.33 -26.08
C ASN A 358 23.13 7.88 -26.19
N SER A 359 23.60 7.16 -27.21
CA SER A 359 23.17 5.80 -27.53
C SER A 359 23.24 4.80 -26.36
N ARG A 360 24.19 4.98 -25.43
CA ARG A 360 24.35 4.11 -24.24
C ARG A 360 23.31 4.39 -23.15
N LEU A 361 22.87 5.65 -23.00
CA LEU A 361 21.78 5.99 -22.09
C LEU A 361 20.43 5.61 -22.71
N ALA A 362 20.29 5.76 -24.03
CA ALA A 362 19.08 5.41 -24.75
C ALA A 362 18.78 3.90 -24.58
N SER A 363 19.74 3.03 -24.89
CA SER A 363 19.51 1.58 -24.79
C SER A 363 19.17 1.09 -23.38
N LYS A 364 19.75 1.70 -22.32
CA LYS A 364 19.48 1.28 -20.92
C LYS A 364 18.12 1.79 -20.42
N TYR A 365 17.76 3.04 -20.69
CA TYR A 365 16.64 3.69 -20.00
C TYR A 365 15.41 3.96 -20.87
N ASN A 366 15.52 3.95 -22.20
CA ASN A 366 14.42 4.38 -23.08
C ASN A 366 13.14 3.55 -22.90
N LEU A 367 13.22 2.23 -22.69
CA LEU A 367 12.01 1.40 -22.48
C LEU A 367 11.15 1.89 -21.30
N PHE A 368 11.77 2.15 -20.14
CA PHE A 368 11.06 2.68 -18.98
C PHE A 368 10.70 4.16 -19.13
N LEU A 369 11.58 4.97 -19.74
CA LEU A 369 11.36 6.41 -19.90
C LEU A 369 10.35 6.78 -21.00
N SER A 370 10.16 5.95 -22.02
CA SER A 370 9.05 6.07 -22.99
C SER A 370 7.70 5.66 -22.37
N ASN A 371 7.73 4.87 -21.31
CA ASN A 371 6.59 4.43 -20.53
C ASN A 371 6.19 5.40 -19.40
N LEU A 372 7.11 6.27 -18.97
CA LEU A 372 6.88 7.31 -17.97
C LEU A 372 6.31 8.58 -18.62
N LEU A 373 5.04 8.90 -18.34
CA LEU A 373 4.41 10.17 -18.69
C LEU A 373 4.58 11.20 -17.58
N ILE A 374 4.88 12.44 -17.97
CA ILE A 374 4.98 13.63 -17.11
C ILE A 374 3.95 14.66 -17.60
N PHE A 375 3.04 15.09 -16.74
CA PHE A 375 1.93 15.96 -17.13
C PHE A 375 2.33 17.44 -17.18
N ALA A 376 1.85 18.13 -18.21
CA ALA A 376 2.13 19.54 -18.50
C ALA A 376 0.90 20.46 -18.41
N ASP A 377 -0.31 19.88 -18.35
CA ASP A 377 -1.54 20.62 -18.07
C ASP A 377 -2.23 20.04 -16.82
N PHE A 378 -2.62 20.91 -15.88
CA PHE A 378 -3.38 20.57 -14.68
C PHE A 378 -4.72 19.86 -14.96
N ARG A 379 -5.23 19.94 -16.19
CA ARG A 379 -6.48 19.33 -16.66
C ARG A 379 -6.32 17.89 -17.17
N ALA A 380 -5.09 17.44 -17.44
CA ALA A 380 -4.81 16.15 -18.06
C ALA A 380 -5.39 14.90 -17.35
N PRO A 381 -5.31 14.74 -16.01
CA PRO A 381 -5.56 13.43 -15.37
C PRO A 381 -7.03 12.99 -15.35
N TYR A 382 -8.00 13.88 -15.62
CA TYR A 382 -9.42 13.52 -15.62
C TYR A 382 -9.94 12.95 -16.95
N PHE A 383 -9.14 13.01 -18.02
CA PHE A 383 -9.60 12.72 -19.38
C PHE A 383 -8.68 11.75 -20.16
N MET A 384 -7.67 11.16 -19.53
CA MET A 384 -6.74 10.23 -20.20
C MET A 384 -7.01 8.77 -19.82
N THR A 385 -7.86 8.13 -20.60
CA THR A 385 -7.92 6.66 -20.68
C THR A 385 -6.69 6.14 -21.43
N ASN A 386 -6.47 4.82 -21.43
CA ASN A 386 -5.38 4.24 -22.23
C ASN A 386 -5.60 4.40 -23.75
N ASN A 387 -6.82 4.78 -24.21
CA ASN A 387 -7.13 5.05 -25.61
C ASN A 387 -6.76 6.49 -26.04
N ASP A 388 -6.49 7.39 -25.09
CA ASP A 388 -6.14 8.80 -25.35
C ASP A 388 -4.62 9.03 -25.49
N ILE A 389 -3.84 7.94 -25.42
CA ILE A 389 -2.42 7.90 -25.74
C ILE A 389 -2.30 7.44 -27.19
N PRO A 390 -1.75 8.24 -28.12
CA PRO A 390 -1.54 7.81 -29.50
C PRO A 390 -0.69 6.55 -29.55
N SER A 391 -1.19 5.52 -30.23
CA SER A 391 -0.37 4.40 -30.67
C SER A 391 0.60 4.89 -31.74
N GLU A 392 1.89 4.71 -31.50
CA GLU A 392 2.95 4.76 -32.53
C GLU A 392 3.14 3.35 -33.13
#